data_AF-A0A7X4H7A2-F1
#
_entry.id   AF-A0A7X4H7A2-F1
#
_cell.length_a   1.000
_cell.length_b   1.000
_cell.length_c   1.000
_cell.angle_alpha   90.00
_cell.angle_beta   90.00
_cell.angle_gamma   90.00
#
_symmetry.space_group_name_H-M   'P 1'
#
loop_
_entity.id
_entity.type
_entity.pdbx_description
1 polymer ?
#
loop_
_entity_poly.entity_id
_entity_poly.type
_entity_poly.pdbx_seq_one_letter_code
_entity_poly.pdbx_strand_id
1 'polypeptide(L)'
;MKNEKFTQDEYDALYEIKRGIKGDRVSACIGRNTKRLSGLKLISIAHNGRISLTDKGEQTIFLHRCVLGLRAVAAQAGAPLDADVAMFLGKKSHVLARPEGGFEISDKGRESLADITSQGF
;
A
#
# COMPACT_ATOMS: atom_id res chain seq x y z
N MET A 1 4.89 17.45 0.59
CA MET A 1 4.36 16.51 1.61
C MET A 1 5.55 15.80 2.21
N LYS A 2 5.69 15.71 3.53
CA LYS A 2 6.76 14.88 4.12
C LYS A 2 6.46 13.42 3.76
N ASN A 3 7.44 12.69 3.22
CA ASN A 3 7.33 11.26 3.04
C ASN A 3 7.37 10.60 4.42
N GLU A 4 6.20 10.36 4.99
CA GLU A 4 6.08 9.62 6.24
C GLU A 4 6.59 8.20 5.98
N LYS A 5 7.66 7.81 6.70
CA LYS A 5 8.18 6.45 6.64
C LYS A 5 7.40 5.58 7.60
N PHE A 6 6.76 4.57 7.04
CA PHE A 6 6.04 3.55 7.79
C PHE A 6 6.93 2.32 7.95
N THR A 7 6.83 1.69 9.11
CA THR A 7 7.40 0.37 9.34
C THR A 7 6.51 -0.72 8.73
N GLN A 8 7.04 -1.93 8.59
CA GLN A 8 6.23 -3.08 8.15
C GLN A 8 5.06 -3.34 9.12
N ASP A 9 5.27 -3.26 10.44
CA ASP A 9 4.22 -3.48 11.45
C ASP A 9 3.09 -2.44 11.32
N GLU A 10 3.41 -1.21 10.91
CA GLU A 10 2.41 -0.16 10.65
C GLU A 10 1.59 -0.44 9.39
N TYR A 11 2.22 -0.89 8.32
CA TYR A 11 1.49 -1.34 7.13
C TYR A 11 0.62 -2.55 7.44
N ASP A 12 1.14 -3.52 8.19
CA ASP A 12 0.41 -4.73 8.56
C ASP A 12 -0.84 -4.39 9.39
N ALA A 13 -0.73 -3.45 10.34
CA ALA A 13 -1.87 -2.95 11.09
C ALA A 13 -2.92 -2.29 10.18
N LEU A 14 -2.49 -1.46 9.23
CA LEU A 14 -3.40 -0.82 8.26
C LEU A 14 -4.12 -1.85 7.37
N TYR A 15 -3.41 -2.87 6.88
CA TYR A 15 -4.01 -3.97 6.12
C TYR A 15 -4.96 -4.80 6.96
N GLU A 16 -4.64 -5.04 8.23
CA GLU A 16 -5.53 -5.77 9.12
C GLU A 16 -6.84 -5.01 9.35
N ILE A 17 -6.76 -3.70 9.59
CA ILE A 17 -7.95 -2.84 9.71
C ILE A 17 -8.76 -2.86 8.41
N LYS A 18 -8.09 -2.82 7.23
CA LYS A 18 -8.77 -2.92 5.92
C LYS A 18 -9.54 -4.23 5.75
N ARG A 19 -8.97 -5.35 6.20
CA ARG A 19 -9.63 -6.68 6.15
C ARG A 19 -10.81 -6.78 7.12
N GLY A 20 -10.89 -5.86 8.09
CA GLY A 20 -11.87 -5.88 9.17
C GLY A 20 -11.38 -6.66 10.38
N ILE A 21 -11.57 -6.07 11.55
CA ILE A 21 -11.24 -6.69 12.83
C ILE A 21 -12.28 -7.78 13.14
N LYS A 22 -11.80 -9.01 13.35
CA LYS A 22 -12.65 -10.15 13.69
C LYS A 22 -12.75 -10.29 15.22
N GLY A 23 -13.96 -10.16 15.76
CA GLY A 23 -14.25 -10.27 17.20
C GLY A 23 -14.15 -8.94 17.96
N ASP A 24 -14.23 -9.03 19.29
CA ASP A 24 -14.37 -7.85 20.16
C ASP A 24 -13.04 -7.14 20.49
N ARG A 25 -11.90 -7.78 20.19
CA ARG A 25 -10.57 -7.25 20.53
C ARG A 25 -9.70 -7.08 19.30
N VAL A 26 -8.99 -5.96 19.26
CA VAL A 26 -7.96 -5.69 18.25
C VAL A 26 -6.75 -6.60 18.47
N SER A 27 -6.02 -6.92 17.40
CA SER A 27 -4.75 -7.63 17.52
C SER A 27 -3.70 -6.79 18.26
N ALA A 28 -2.65 -7.46 18.75
CA ALA A 28 -1.52 -6.78 19.33
C ALA A 28 -0.82 -5.82 18.34
N CYS A 29 -0.80 -6.16 17.05
CA CYS A 29 -0.25 -5.32 15.98
C CYS A 29 -1.03 -4.00 15.86
N ILE A 30 -2.37 -4.09 15.75
CA ILE A 30 -3.23 -2.90 15.74
C ILE A 30 -3.06 -2.12 17.05
N GLY A 31 -3.09 -2.79 18.20
CA GLY A 31 -2.96 -2.17 19.52
C GLY A 31 -1.70 -1.32 19.67
N ARG A 32 -0.53 -1.85 19.26
CA ARG A 32 0.75 -1.12 19.32
C ARG A 32 0.77 0.12 18.42
N ASN A 33 0.17 0.03 17.25
CA ASN A 33 0.26 1.09 16.22
C ASN A 33 -0.88 2.11 16.29
N THR A 34 -1.99 1.79 16.98
CA THR A 34 -3.21 2.62 17.04
C THR A 34 -2.93 4.09 17.34
N LYS A 35 -2.11 4.37 18.37
CA LYS A 35 -1.81 5.76 18.79
C LYS A 35 -1.14 6.57 17.67
N ARG A 36 -0.14 5.99 17.00
CA ARG A 36 0.59 6.66 15.91
C ARG A 36 -0.28 6.79 14.66
N LEU A 37 -0.95 5.72 14.25
CA LEU A 37 -1.80 5.72 13.06
C LEU A 37 -2.98 6.70 13.19
N SER A 38 -3.56 6.82 14.39
CA SER A 38 -4.60 7.82 14.69
C SER A 38 -4.04 9.24 14.66
N GLY A 39 -2.87 9.49 15.27
CA GLY A 39 -2.18 10.79 15.21
C GLY A 39 -1.84 11.23 13.78
N LEU A 40 -1.54 10.28 12.90
CA LEU A 40 -1.31 10.51 11.46
C LEU A 40 -2.61 10.61 10.64
N LYS A 41 -3.78 10.44 11.28
CA LYS A 41 -5.11 10.46 10.67
C LYS A 41 -5.31 9.38 9.60
N LEU A 42 -4.65 8.22 9.75
CA LEU A 42 -4.81 7.08 8.84
C LEU A 42 -5.96 6.17 9.25
N ILE A 43 -6.31 6.20 10.53
CA ILE A 43 -7.41 5.45 11.11
C ILE A 43 -8.32 6.40 11.90
N SER A 44 -9.59 6.02 12.00
CA SER A 44 -10.58 6.63 12.88
C SER A 44 -11.00 5.62 13.93
N ILE A 45 -11.33 6.10 15.13
CA ILE A 45 -11.82 5.28 16.24
C ILE A 45 -13.18 5.87 16.64
N ALA A 46 -14.24 5.10 16.42
CA ALA A 46 -15.59 5.50 16.80
C ALA A 46 -15.78 5.45 18.33
N HIS A 47 -16.85 6.06 18.83
CA HIS A 47 -17.13 6.11 20.28
C HIS A 47 -17.29 4.71 20.91
N ASN A 48 -17.70 3.72 20.12
CA ASN A 48 -17.81 2.32 20.53
C ASN A 48 -16.47 1.54 20.42
N GLY A 49 -15.35 2.22 20.18
CA GLY A 49 -14.02 1.62 20.03
C GLY A 49 -13.75 0.99 18.67
N ARG A 50 -14.71 1.00 17.73
CA ARG A 50 -14.51 0.43 16.39
C ARG A 50 -13.49 1.25 15.60
N ILE A 51 -12.48 0.56 15.08
CA ILE A 51 -11.42 1.16 14.26
C ILE A 51 -11.74 0.96 12.77
N SER A 52 -11.58 2.01 11.97
CA SER A 52 -11.68 1.98 10.51
C SER A 52 -10.58 2.80 9.86
N LEU A 53 -10.28 2.53 8.58
CA LEU A 53 -9.42 3.42 7.81
C LEU A 53 -10.13 4.75 7.51
N THR A 54 -9.33 5.80 7.37
CA THR A 54 -9.75 7.04 6.72
C THR A 54 -9.41 6.97 5.23
N ASP A 55 -9.88 7.94 4.44
CA ASP A 55 -9.46 8.08 3.02
C ASP A 55 -7.93 8.16 2.88
N LYS A 56 -7.27 8.86 3.82
CA LYS A 56 -5.81 8.94 3.86
C LYS A 56 -5.17 7.58 4.14
N GLY A 57 -5.76 6.79 5.04
CA GLY A 57 -5.34 5.41 5.31
C GLY A 57 -5.46 4.52 4.08
N GLU A 58 -6.60 4.56 3.40
CA GLU A 58 -6.85 3.83 2.16
C GLU A 58 -5.85 4.21 1.06
N GLN A 59 -5.62 5.51 0.86
CA GLN A 59 -4.64 6.00 -0.10
C GLN A 59 -3.21 5.56 0.25
N THR A 60 -2.85 5.55 1.54
CA THR A 60 -1.53 5.12 2.00
C THR A 60 -1.28 3.65 1.68
N ILE A 61 -2.25 2.78 1.95
CA ILE A 61 -2.18 1.35 1.61
C ILE A 61 -2.15 1.18 0.08
N PHE A 62 -2.94 1.95 -0.65
CA PHE A 62 -2.99 1.86 -2.11
C PHE A 62 -1.64 2.20 -2.75
N LEU A 63 -0.99 3.28 -2.31
CA LEU A 63 0.34 3.65 -2.79
C LEU A 63 1.38 2.58 -2.41
N HIS A 64 1.31 2.03 -1.20
CA HIS A 64 2.17 0.91 -0.80
C HIS A 64 1.99 -0.31 -1.72
N ARG A 65 0.75 -0.70 -2.04
CA ARG A 65 0.45 -1.78 -3.01
C ARG A 65 1.03 -1.48 -4.40
N CYS A 66 0.97 -0.23 -4.84
CA CYS A 66 1.56 0.17 -6.13
C CYS A 66 3.08 -0.04 -6.13
N VAL A 67 3.78 0.33 -5.06
CA VAL A 67 5.24 0.13 -4.97
C VAL A 67 5.59 -1.35 -4.90
N LEU A 68 4.87 -2.15 -4.10
CA LEU A 68 5.08 -3.59 -4.04
C LEU A 68 4.82 -4.27 -5.38
N GLY A 69 3.75 -3.87 -6.08
CA GLY A 69 3.44 -4.36 -7.42
C GLY A 69 4.53 -4.01 -8.43
N LEU A 70 5.02 -2.77 -8.40
CA LEU A 70 6.10 -2.32 -9.28
C LEU A 70 7.41 -3.09 -9.03
N ARG A 71 7.74 -3.35 -7.75
CA ARG A 71 8.88 -4.21 -7.36
C ARG A 71 8.72 -5.64 -7.87
N ALA A 72 7.52 -6.21 -7.74
CA ALA A 72 7.24 -7.57 -8.21
C ALA A 72 7.40 -7.68 -9.73
N VAL A 73 6.85 -6.73 -10.49
CA VAL A 73 6.97 -6.72 -11.96
C VAL A 73 8.41 -6.46 -12.40
N ALA A 74 9.16 -5.60 -11.68
CA ALA A 74 10.57 -5.35 -11.96
C ALA A 74 11.44 -6.61 -11.74
N ALA A 75 11.15 -7.37 -10.69
CA ALA A 75 11.87 -8.61 -10.39
C ALA A 75 11.47 -9.77 -11.32
N GLN A 76 10.18 -9.84 -11.71
CA GLN A 76 9.65 -10.88 -12.55
C GLN A 76 8.59 -10.32 -13.50
N ALA A 77 8.95 -10.20 -14.77
CA ALA A 77 7.98 -9.86 -15.81
C ALA A 77 6.85 -10.90 -15.84
N GLY A 78 5.61 -10.44 -15.96
CA GLY A 78 4.41 -11.27 -15.89
C GLY A 78 3.85 -11.46 -14.48
N ALA A 79 4.46 -10.88 -13.44
CA ALA A 79 3.91 -10.90 -12.09
C ALA A 79 2.47 -10.33 -12.07
N PRO A 80 1.55 -10.96 -11.33
CA PRO A 80 0.18 -10.49 -11.24
C PRO A 80 0.10 -9.17 -10.48
N LEU A 81 -0.81 -8.30 -10.93
CA LEU A 81 -1.16 -7.06 -10.24
C LEU A 81 -2.65 -7.04 -9.94
N ASP A 82 -3.01 -6.51 -8.78
CA ASP A 82 -4.41 -6.22 -8.48
C ASP A 82 -4.99 -5.25 -9.52
N ALA A 83 -6.26 -5.42 -9.89
CA ALA A 83 -6.87 -4.68 -11.00
C ALA A 83 -6.80 -3.15 -10.85
N ASP A 84 -6.99 -2.63 -9.63
CA ASP A 84 -6.91 -1.20 -9.33
C ASP A 84 -5.46 -0.68 -9.40
N VAL A 85 -4.49 -1.47 -8.93
CA VAL A 85 -3.05 -1.18 -9.04
C VAL A 85 -2.60 -1.19 -10.50
N ALA A 86 -2.97 -2.22 -11.26
CA ALA A 86 -2.67 -2.34 -12.68
C ALA A 86 -3.22 -1.15 -13.49
N MET A 87 -4.48 -0.78 -13.24
CA MET A 87 -5.10 0.37 -13.89
C MET A 87 -4.35 1.67 -13.56
N PHE A 88 -3.98 1.90 -12.31
CA PHE A 88 -3.31 3.13 -11.91
C PHE A 88 -1.88 3.22 -12.47
N LEU A 89 -1.09 2.15 -12.35
CA LEU A 89 0.26 2.09 -12.88
C LEU A 89 0.28 2.18 -14.41
N GLY A 90 -0.68 1.53 -15.09
CA GLY A 90 -0.85 1.62 -16.54
C GLY A 90 -1.20 3.04 -17.01
N LYS A 91 -2.15 3.72 -16.34
CA LYS A 91 -2.48 5.13 -16.62
C LYS A 91 -1.28 6.07 -16.46
N LYS A 92 -0.34 5.73 -15.58
CA LYS A 92 0.90 6.49 -15.37
C LYS A 92 2.05 6.05 -16.27
N SER A 93 1.83 5.06 -17.12
CA SER A 93 2.82 4.45 -18.01
C SER A 93 4.00 3.83 -17.26
N HIS A 94 3.78 3.32 -16.04
CA HIS A 94 4.79 2.62 -15.24
C HIS A 94 4.89 1.12 -15.58
N VAL A 95 3.82 0.55 -16.12
CA VAL A 95 3.77 -0.84 -16.57
C VAL A 95 3.12 -0.94 -17.95
N LEU A 96 3.48 -1.97 -18.69
CA LEU A 96 2.92 -2.30 -20.00
C LEU A 96 2.29 -3.70 -19.92
N ALA A 97 1.13 -3.87 -20.56
CA ALA A 97 0.47 -5.17 -20.65
C ALA A 97 1.23 -6.04 -21.66
N ARG A 98 1.44 -7.32 -21.33
CA ARG A 98 2.12 -8.28 -22.20
C ARG A 98 1.12 -9.06 -23.06
N PRO A 99 1.48 -9.47 -24.30
CA PRO A 99 0.63 -10.30 -25.15
C PRO A 99 0.28 -11.66 -24.51
N GLU A 100 1.25 -12.30 -23.86
CA GLU A 100 1.08 -13.56 -23.10
C GLU A 100 0.34 -13.40 -21.76
N GLY A 101 -0.11 -12.19 -21.41
CA GLY A 101 -0.75 -11.88 -20.14
C GLY A 101 0.23 -11.41 -19.06
N GLY A 102 -0.32 -10.74 -18.06
CA GLY A 102 0.46 -10.06 -17.02
C GLY A 102 1.07 -8.74 -17.51
N PHE A 103 2.03 -8.23 -16.74
CA PHE A 103 2.62 -6.90 -16.96
C PHE A 103 4.14 -6.97 -16.99
N GLU A 104 4.74 -6.01 -17.69
CA GLU A 104 6.18 -5.70 -17.63
C GLU A 104 6.38 -4.25 -17.17
N ILE A 105 7.54 -3.98 -16.57
CA ILE A 105 7.87 -2.63 -16.12
C ILE A 105 8.41 -1.80 -17.30
N SER A 106 7.90 -0.59 -17.47
CA SER A 106 8.41 0.35 -18.47
C SER A 106 9.70 1.02 -18.01
N ASP A 107 10.40 1.74 -18.91
CA ASP A 107 11.56 2.56 -18.53
C ASP A 107 11.20 3.59 -17.45
N LYS A 108 10.08 4.30 -17.65
CA LYS A 108 9.54 5.24 -16.66
C LYS A 108 9.21 4.57 -15.33
N GLY A 109 8.72 3.33 -15.38
CA GLY A 109 8.50 2.47 -14.21
C GLY A 109 9.79 2.22 -13.45
N ARG A 110 10.85 1.83 -14.16
CA ARG A 110 12.18 1.56 -13.59
C ARG A 110 12.78 2.80 -12.93
N GLU A 111 12.74 3.94 -13.62
CA GLU A 111 13.21 5.22 -13.08
C GLU A 111 12.44 5.61 -11.81
N SER A 112 11.11 5.56 -11.86
CA SER A 112 10.27 5.88 -10.70
C SER A 112 10.54 4.95 -9.52
N LEU A 113 10.78 3.66 -9.77
CA LEU A 113 11.11 2.69 -8.72
C LEU A 113 12.47 2.97 -8.10
N ALA A 114 13.47 3.36 -8.90
CA ALA A 114 14.79 3.74 -8.41
C ALA A 114 14.69 4.97 -7.50
N ASP A 115 13.93 6.00 -7.91
CA ASP A 115 13.69 7.19 -7.11
C ASP A 115 13.00 6.86 -5.78
N ILE A 116 11.95 6.05 -5.81
CA ILE A 116 11.23 5.60 -4.60
C ILE A 116 12.17 4.86 -3.65
N THR A 117 13.02 3.97 -4.20
CA THR A 117 13.99 3.21 -3.42
C THR A 117 15.05 4.12 -2.79
N SER A 118 15.52 5.14 -3.51
CA SER A 118 16.48 6.13 -2.98
C SER A 118 15.92 6.94 -1.82
N GLN A 119 14.60 7.13 -1.76
CA GLN A 119 13.91 7.82 -0.67
C GLN A 119 13.69 6.91 0.56
N GLY A 120 14.06 5.63 0.45
CA GLY A 120 14.04 4.64 1.53
C GLY A 120 12.64 4.09 1.80
N PHE A 121 11.89 3.82 0.74
CA PHE A 121 10.73 2.92 0.73
C PHE A 121 11.18 1.47 0.53
#